data_AF-A0A960MVM1-F1
#
_entry.id   AF-A0A960MVM1-F1
#
_cell.length_a   1.000
_cell.length_b   1.000
_cell.length_c   1.000
_cell.angle_alpha   90.00
_cell.angle_beta   90.00
_cell.angle_gamma   90.00
#
_symmetry.space_group_name_H-M   'P 1'
#
loop_
_entity.id
_entity.type
_entity.pdbx_description
1 polymer ?
#
loop_
_entity_poly.entity_id
_entity_poly.type
_entity_poly.pdbx_seq_one_letter_code
_entity_poly.pdbx_strand_id
1 'polypeptide(L)'
;MREWLESFEQFAIDVILDRRTGKRAAVFRSFLHLLSKLYGGLVDLRLLLYRNRILRERNLGCLVVSIGNLTVGGTGKTPVVEKFARSL
;
A
#
# COMPACT_ATOMS: atom_id res chain seq x y z
N MET A 1 26.23 14.20 4.80
CA MET A 1 25.40 13.13 4.20
C MET A 1 24.07 12.93 4.93
N ARG A 2 24.04 12.92 6.27
CA ARG A 2 22.78 12.87 7.07
C ARG A 2 21.89 14.12 6.93
N GLU A 3 22.47 15.31 6.90
CA GLU A 3 21.73 16.58 6.74
C GLU A 3 20.93 16.67 5.42
N TRP A 4 21.41 16.00 4.36
CA TRP A 4 20.71 15.97 3.07
C TRP A 4 19.49 15.04 3.12
N LEU A 5 19.57 13.93 3.86
CA LEU A 5 18.43 13.03 4.08
C LEU A 5 17.33 13.72 4.87
N GLU A 6 17.68 14.41 5.96
CA GLU A 6 16.72 15.11 6.82
C GLU A 6 16.00 16.24 6.08
N SER A 7 16.72 16.99 5.24
CA SER A 7 16.13 18.05 4.42
C SER A 7 15.18 17.50 3.35
N PHE A 8 15.51 16.35 2.75
CA PHE A 8 14.61 15.64 1.84
C PHE A 8 13.39 15.04 2.54
N GLU A 9 13.58 14.52 3.75
CA GLU A 9 12.51 13.94 4.56
C GLU A 9 11.52 15.03 5.01
N GLN A 10 12.01 16.18 5.47
CA GLN A 10 11.18 17.35 5.75
C GLN A 10 10.47 17.87 4.49
N PHE A 11 11.14 17.91 3.34
CA PHE A 11 10.50 18.30 2.07
C PHE A 11 9.39 17.32 1.66
N ALA A 12 9.62 16.01 1.79
CA ALA A 12 8.62 14.99 1.51
C ALA A 12 7.42 15.09 2.48
N ILE A 13 7.69 15.28 3.77
CA ILE A 13 6.67 15.47 4.82
C ILE A 13 5.84 16.73 4.56
N ASP A 14 6.47 17.86 4.22
CA ASP A 14 5.76 19.11 3.91
C ASP A 14 4.90 19.00 2.64
N VAL A 15 5.37 18.26 1.64
CA VAL A 15 4.58 17.95 0.45
C VAL A 15 3.43 17.01 0.78
N ILE A 16 3.59 16.06 1.70
CA ILE A 16 2.52 15.15 2.13
C ILE A 16 1.50 15.84 3.04
N LEU A 17 1.94 16.71 3.96
CA LEU A 17 1.11 17.37 4.99
C LEU A 17 0.43 18.67 4.51
N ASP A 18 0.58 19.05 3.25
CA ASP A 18 -0.02 20.24 2.64
C ASP A 18 0.21 21.57 3.36
N ARG A 19 1.39 21.71 3.98
CA ARG A 19 1.75 22.90 4.77
C ARG A 19 2.41 24.03 3.98
N ARG A 20 2.87 23.82 2.73
CA ARG A 20 3.33 24.89 1.82
C ARG A 20 2.98 24.66 0.35
N THR A 21 2.17 25.55 -0.21
CA THR A 21 1.79 25.64 -1.63
C THR A 21 2.85 26.38 -2.46
N GLY A 22 4.02 25.75 -2.63
CA GLY A 22 5.02 26.19 -3.61
C GLY A 22 4.83 25.48 -4.97
N LYS A 23 5.12 26.14 -6.11
CA LYS A 23 5.06 25.52 -7.46
C LYS A 23 5.84 24.20 -7.55
N ARG A 24 6.96 24.09 -6.83
CA ARG A 24 7.79 22.86 -6.75
C ARG A 24 7.09 21.70 -6.02
N ALA A 25 6.33 22.00 -4.95
CA ALA A 25 5.56 20.99 -4.22
C ALA A 25 4.41 20.43 -5.07
N ALA A 26 3.76 21.28 -5.88
CA ALA A 26 2.69 20.86 -6.80
C ALA A 26 3.19 19.94 -7.93
N VAL A 27 4.39 20.20 -8.47
CA VAL A 27 5.03 19.31 -9.45
C VAL A 27 5.36 17.96 -8.82
N PHE A 28 5.92 17.94 -7.61
CA PHE A 28 6.25 16.69 -6.92
C PHE A 28 4.98 15.88 -6.58
N ARG A 29 3.89 16.52 -6.13
CA ARG A 29 2.60 15.83 -5.95
C ARG A 29 2.04 15.28 -7.23
N SER A 30 2.08 16.03 -8.32
CA SER A 30 1.60 15.56 -9.62
C SER A 30 2.38 14.32 -10.07
N PHE A 31 3.69 14.31 -9.84
CA PHE A 31 4.54 13.14 -10.11
C PHE A 31 4.17 11.94 -9.23
N LEU A 32 4.03 12.13 -7.90
CA LEU A 32 3.59 11.07 -7.00
C LEU A 32 2.18 10.57 -7.32
N HIS A 33 1.28 11.44 -7.76
CA HIS A 33 -0.07 11.08 -8.16
C HIS A 33 -0.09 10.27 -9.46
N LEU A 34 0.76 10.64 -10.42
CA LEU A 34 0.97 9.83 -11.62
C LEU A 34 1.50 8.44 -11.26
N LEU A 35 2.48 8.36 -10.36
CA LEU A 35 3.02 7.10 -9.88
C LEU A 35 1.97 6.27 -9.13
N SER A 36 1.11 6.92 -8.35
CA SER A 36 -0.04 6.30 -7.68
C SER A 36 -1.05 5.72 -8.68
N LYS A 37 -1.36 6.44 -9.76
CA LYS A 37 -2.23 5.92 -10.84
C LYS A 37 -1.62 4.72 -11.56
N LEU A 38 -0.31 4.76 -11.84
CA LEU A 38 0.40 3.61 -12.43
C LEU A 38 0.35 2.39 -11.51
N TYR A 39 0.57 2.59 -10.21
CA TYR A 39 0.45 1.53 -9.23
C TYR A 39 -0.98 0.95 -9.18
N GLY A 40 -2.00 1.82 -9.16
CA GLY A 40 -3.40 1.40 -9.22
C GLY A 40 -3.71 0.56 -10.46
N GLY A 41 -3.29 1.01 -11.65
CA GLY A 41 -3.47 0.27 -12.89
C GLY A 41 -2.78 -1.10 -12.90
N LEU A 42 -1.59 -1.22 -12.30
CA LEU A 42 -0.89 -2.50 -12.14
C LEU A 42 -1.61 -3.45 -11.18
N VAL A 43 -2.14 -2.93 -10.08
CA VAL A 43 -2.95 -3.70 -9.12
C VAL A 43 -4.23 -4.18 -9.77
N ASP A 44 -4.92 -3.32 -10.52
CA ASP A 44 -6.14 -3.68 -11.25
C ASP A 44 -5.86 -4.73 -12.33
N LEU A 45 -4.77 -4.59 -13.08
CA LEU A 45 -4.35 -5.60 -14.06
C LEU A 45 -4.08 -6.95 -13.38
N ARG A 46 -3.37 -6.95 -12.24
CA ARG A 46 -3.15 -8.16 -11.46
C ARG A 46 -4.48 -8.76 -11.00
N LEU A 47 -5.38 -7.97 -10.46
CA LEU A 47 -6.69 -8.42 -10.00
C LEU A 47 -7.51 -9.02 -11.15
N LEU A 48 -7.49 -8.40 -12.33
CA LEU A 48 -8.14 -8.92 -13.54
C LEU A 48 -7.55 -10.26 -13.99
N LEU A 49 -6.22 -10.44 -13.94
CA LEU A 49 -5.56 -11.70 -14.27
C LEU A 49 -5.97 -12.85 -13.32
N TYR A 50 -6.10 -12.57 -12.02
CA TYR A 50 -6.64 -13.54 -11.07
C TYR A 50 -8.14 -13.78 -11.27
N ARG A 51 -8.94 -12.73 -11.48
CA ARG A 51 -10.40 -12.84 -11.67
C ARG A 51 -10.77 -13.62 -12.93
N ASN A 52 -9.99 -13.46 -14.00
CA ASN A 52 -10.17 -14.18 -15.25
C ASN A 52 -9.60 -15.61 -15.19
N ARG A 53 -9.15 -16.09 -14.01
CA ARG A 53 -8.56 -17.41 -13.78
C ARG A 53 -7.36 -17.74 -14.69
N ILE A 54 -6.71 -16.71 -15.25
CA ILE A 54 -5.49 -16.87 -16.05
C ILE A 54 -4.35 -17.32 -15.14
N LEU A 55 -4.31 -16.79 -13.91
CA LEU A 55 -3.45 -17.28 -12.85
C LEU A 55 -4.15 -18.41 -12.09
N ARG A 56 -3.49 -19.57 -12.05
CA ARG A 56 -4.06 -20.82 -11.53
C ARG A 56 -4.22 -20.75 -10.01
N GLU A 57 -5.45 -20.77 -9.54
CA GLU A 57 -5.78 -20.89 -8.11
C GLU A 57 -5.34 -22.29 -7.62
N ARG A 58 -4.49 -22.35 -6.59
CA ARG A 58 -4.13 -23.61 -5.93
C ARG A 58 -5.11 -23.86 -4.79
N ASN A 59 -5.99 -24.84 -4.96
CA ASN A 59 -6.83 -25.33 -3.88
C ASN A 59 -6.03 -26.32 -3.03
N LEU A 60 -5.91 -26.00 -1.74
CA LEU A 60 -5.41 -26.92 -0.73
C LEU A 60 -6.62 -27.74 -0.25
N GLY A 61 -6.48 -29.05 -0.03
CA GLY A 61 -7.57 -29.95 0.39
C GLY A 61 -8.05 -29.73 1.84
N CYS A 62 -7.82 -28.55 2.41
CA CYS A 62 -8.17 -28.15 3.76
C CYS A 62 -8.77 -26.74 3.74
N LEU A 63 -9.49 -26.38 4.81
CA LEU A 63 -10.03 -25.04 4.98
C LEU A 63 -8.88 -24.03 5.16
N VAL A 64 -8.75 -23.08 4.23
CA VAL A 64 -7.74 -22.01 4.30
C VAL A 64 -8.43 -20.67 4.46
N VAL A 65 -8.17 -19.98 5.57
CA VAL A 65 -8.67 -18.63 5.85
C VAL A 65 -7.51 -17.63 5.73
N SER A 66 -7.62 -16.66 4.82
CA SER A 66 -6.61 -15.60 4.65
C SER A 66 -7.07 -14.32 5.33
N ILE A 67 -6.29 -13.81 6.29
CA ILE A 67 -6.55 -12.55 7.01
C ILE A 67 -5.54 -11.50 6.54
N GLY A 68 -6.02 -10.44 5.90
CA GLY A 68 -5.21 -9.36 5.33
C GLY A 68 -5.59 -7.97 5.83
N ASN A 69 -4.86 -6.94 5.37
CA ASN A 69 -5.27 -5.54 5.53
C ASN A 69 -4.90 -4.77 4.27
N LEU A 70 -5.66 -3.71 3.96
CA LEU A 70 -5.47 -2.84 2.80
C LEU A 70 -4.45 -1.72 3.05
N THR A 71 -4.26 -1.32 4.32
CA THR A 71 -3.34 -0.23 4.72
C THR A 71 -1.99 -0.74 5.21
N VAL A 72 -0.93 0.00 4.87
CA VAL A 72 0.41 -0.17 5.44
C VAL A 72 0.47 0.51 6.81
N GLY A 73 0.94 -0.21 7.84
CA GLY A 73 0.96 0.26 9.23
C GLY A 73 0.61 -0.84 10.22
N GLY A 74 0.84 -0.61 11.52
CA GLY A 74 0.52 -1.52 12.61
C GLY A 74 -0.99 -1.66 12.84
N THR A 75 -1.71 -2.27 11.92
CA THR A 75 -3.18 -2.38 11.96
C THR A 75 -3.70 -3.59 12.73
N GLY A 76 -2.96 -4.04 13.76
CA GLY A 76 -3.45 -5.09 14.66
C GLY A 76 -3.77 -6.45 14.00
N LYS A 77 -3.17 -6.79 12.84
CA LYS A 77 -3.40 -8.11 12.22
C LYS A 77 -3.03 -9.26 13.16
N THR A 78 -1.98 -9.07 13.97
CA THR A 78 -1.48 -10.07 14.92
C THR A 78 -2.50 -10.43 16.03
N PRO A 79 -3.08 -9.48 16.80
CA PRO A 79 -4.11 -9.82 17.78
C PRO A 79 -5.42 -10.35 17.17
N VAL A 80 -5.76 -9.97 15.94
CA VAL A 80 -6.93 -10.51 15.23
C VAL A 80 -6.74 -11.99 14.89
N VAL A 81 -5.56 -12.37 14.40
CA VAL A 81 -5.22 -13.77 14.12
C VAL A 81 -5.25 -14.62 15.40
N GLU A 82 -4.73 -14.11 16.51
CA GLU A 82 -4.73 -14.85 17.79
C GLU A 82 -6.15 -15.11 18.32
N LYS A 83 -7.04 -14.11 18.28
CA LYS A 83 -8.44 -14.29 18.69
C LYS A 83 -9.18 -15.28 17.78
N PHE A 84 -8.95 -15.21 16.48
CA PHE A 84 -9.58 -16.11 15.51
C PHE A 84 -9.12 -17.56 15.72
N ALA A 85 -7.82 -17.77 15.96
CA ALA A 85 -7.26 -19.09 16.25
C ALA A 85 -7.75 -19.70 17.57
N ARG A 86 -8.07 -18.88 18.59
CA ARG A 86 -8.67 -19.34 19.85
C ARG A 86 -10.17 -19.63 19.78
N SER A 87 -10.85 -19.13 18.75
CA SER A 87 -12.30 -19.27 18.61
C SER A 87 -12.73 -20.40 17.67
N LEU A 88 -11.76 -21.04 16.99
CA LEU A 88 -11.92 -22.34 16.32
C LEU A 88 -11.58 -23.47 17.30
#